data_AF-A0A318ZHU0-F1
#
_entry.id   AF-A0A318ZHU0-F1
#
_cell.length_a   1.000
_cell.length_b   1.000
_cell.length_c   1.000
_cell.angle_alpha   90.00
_cell.angle_beta   90.00
_cell.angle_gamma   90.00
#
_symmetry.space_group_name_H-M   'P 1'
#
loop_
_entity.id
_entity.type
_entity.pdbx_description
1 polymer ?
#
loop_
_entity_poly.entity_id
_entity_poly.type
_entity_poly.pdbx_seq_one_letter_code
_entity_poly.pdbx_strand_id
1 'polypeptide(L)'
;MGKFGLALGALALQTAMGAPTGPGKNSSYVDWRHFKAQGVNMGGWLVQEQTINSAWWGEYAGGASDEWGFCENLGAQCGPVFEEHYATWLTTADVDKLAHVGITALRIPTTYAAWIHYPGSQLYSGNQTQYLSKIANYAIEQYGMHIILDIHGLPGGTNGLTIGEATGHWGWWYNQTNFDYSLQAVDAAIDFIQNSGHPESYSFEPANEVIDNRNFSVFGTPAALSDKGAAWLLKYYQAVVEHVAAVNPNIPVMLQDSFKGERFWSGNFSADANIVFDSHNYWFDDTDATSATLAEDLCTRAKSIAGDGKFPVFAGEWAIQAGSNNTFALRERNLNTGLHAFYQHTQGSAYWTAKFYGNGTVSGQGNQTDYWNFEGFIDLGYVHLDDTSYQC
;
A
#
# COMPACT_ATOMS: atom_id res chain seq x y z
N MET A 1 -11.86 -71.20 -28.38
CA MET A 1 -11.14 -69.90 -28.45
C MET A 1 -12.12 -68.79 -28.08
N GLY A 2 -11.74 -67.86 -27.21
CA GLY A 2 -12.54 -66.67 -26.80
C GLY A 2 -13.15 -66.79 -25.40
N LYS A 3 -12.37 -66.68 -24.33
CA LYS A 3 -12.07 -65.47 -23.54
C LYS A 3 -13.31 -64.81 -22.91
N PHE A 4 -13.52 -65.14 -21.63
CA PHE A 4 -14.29 -64.36 -20.65
C PHE A 4 -13.62 -62.99 -20.41
N GLY A 5 -14.38 -61.90 -20.54
CA GLY A 5 -13.97 -60.56 -20.16
C GLY A 5 -14.70 -60.11 -18.90
N LEU A 6 -13.94 -59.98 -17.80
CA LEU A 6 -14.36 -59.31 -16.56
C LEU A 6 -14.42 -57.80 -16.81
N ALA A 7 -15.57 -57.17 -16.56
CA ALA A 7 -15.67 -55.72 -16.47
C ALA A 7 -15.37 -55.29 -15.02
N LEU A 8 -14.18 -54.71 -14.79
CA LEU A 8 -13.89 -53.96 -13.56
C LEU A 8 -14.45 -52.54 -13.72
N GLY A 9 -15.44 -52.19 -12.91
CA GLY A 9 -15.86 -50.80 -12.70
C GLY A 9 -14.81 -50.09 -11.87
N ALA A 10 -14.20 -49.04 -12.43
CA ALA A 10 -13.28 -48.16 -11.71
C ALA A 10 -14.07 -47.28 -10.74
N LEU A 11 -13.82 -47.45 -9.44
CA LEU A 11 -14.22 -46.52 -8.39
C LEU A 11 -13.38 -45.25 -8.56
N ALA A 12 -14.00 -44.13 -8.92
CA ALA A 12 -13.34 -42.83 -8.87
C ALA A 12 -13.16 -42.43 -7.40
N LEU A 13 -11.93 -42.48 -6.90
CA LEU A 13 -11.56 -41.81 -5.66
C LEU A 13 -11.63 -40.30 -5.92
N GLN A 14 -12.67 -39.65 -5.39
CA GLN A 14 -12.64 -38.21 -5.20
C GLN A 14 -11.60 -37.91 -4.11
N THR A 15 -10.44 -37.43 -4.52
CA THR A 15 -9.50 -36.78 -3.61
C THR A 15 -10.15 -35.48 -3.14
N ALA A 16 -10.70 -35.49 -1.93
CA ALA A 16 -11.04 -34.26 -1.24
C ALA A 16 -9.74 -33.44 -1.12
N MET A 17 -9.65 -32.34 -1.86
CA MET A 17 -8.65 -31.32 -1.59
C MET A 17 -8.95 -30.81 -0.18
N GLY A 18 -8.03 -31.09 0.76
CA GLY A 18 -8.11 -30.50 2.08
C GLY A 18 -8.10 -28.98 1.94
N ALA A 19 -9.03 -28.30 2.61
CA ALA A 19 -8.94 -26.86 2.81
C ALA A 19 -7.55 -26.55 3.39
N PRO A 20 -6.89 -25.46 2.96
CA PRO A 20 -5.63 -25.05 3.58
C PRO A 20 -5.89 -24.87 5.07
N THR A 21 -5.19 -25.65 5.88
CA THR A 21 -5.13 -25.42 7.32
C THR A 21 -4.55 -24.03 7.51
N GLY A 22 -5.38 -23.07 7.91
CA GLY A 22 -4.95 -21.69 8.14
C GLY A 22 -3.69 -21.66 9.01
N PRO A 23 -2.77 -20.70 8.80
CA PRO A 23 -1.58 -20.58 9.62
C PRO A 23 -2.03 -20.47 11.08
N GLY A 24 -1.50 -21.33 11.95
CA GLY A 24 -1.80 -21.27 13.38
C GLY A 24 -1.51 -19.86 13.88
N LYS A 25 -2.40 -19.32 14.73
CA LYS A 25 -2.28 -17.98 15.33
C LYS A 25 -0.85 -17.76 15.85
N ASN A 26 -0.04 -17.06 15.08
CA ASN A 26 1.34 -16.79 15.44
C ASN A 26 1.31 -15.55 16.32
N SER A 27 1.25 -15.75 17.65
CA SER A 27 1.13 -14.67 18.63
C SER A 27 2.43 -13.88 18.83
N SER A 28 3.35 -13.94 17.89
CA SER A 28 4.65 -13.25 17.93
C SER A 28 4.66 -12.10 16.96
N TYR A 29 5.14 -10.94 17.40
CA TYR A 29 5.40 -9.78 16.53
C TYR A 29 6.26 -10.19 15.34
N VAL A 30 5.97 -9.60 14.18
CA VAL A 30 6.79 -9.82 12.97
C VAL A 30 8.17 -9.20 13.13
N ASP A 31 9.19 -9.92 12.66
CA ASP A 31 10.54 -9.39 12.45
C ASP A 31 10.75 -9.22 10.95
N TRP A 32 10.68 -7.98 10.47
CA TRP A 32 10.83 -7.64 9.05
C TRP A 32 12.17 -8.05 8.44
N ARG A 33 13.18 -8.41 9.24
CA ARG A 33 14.44 -8.99 8.69
C ARG A 33 14.23 -10.38 8.09
N HIS A 34 13.21 -11.10 8.56
CA HIS A 34 12.89 -12.46 8.17
C HIS A 34 11.47 -12.61 7.59
N PHE A 35 10.57 -11.70 7.95
CA PHE A 35 9.20 -11.68 7.48
C PHE A 35 9.12 -11.27 6.01
N LYS A 36 8.40 -12.06 5.23
CA LYS A 36 8.14 -11.85 3.81
C LYS A 36 6.64 -11.73 3.62
N ALA A 37 6.20 -10.80 2.77
CA ALA A 37 4.78 -10.61 2.50
C ALA A 37 4.50 -10.45 1.00
N GLN A 38 3.40 -11.06 0.56
CA GLN A 38 2.73 -10.72 -0.69
C GLN A 38 1.53 -9.88 -0.31
N GLY A 39 1.54 -8.61 -0.68
CA GLY A 39 0.60 -7.62 -0.20
C GLY A 39 -0.19 -6.93 -1.31
N VAL A 40 -1.19 -6.18 -0.87
CA VAL A 40 -1.91 -5.23 -1.71
C VAL A 40 -2.27 -3.99 -0.89
N ASN A 41 -2.35 -2.85 -1.57
CA ASN A 41 -2.86 -1.63 -0.98
C ASN A 41 -4.38 -1.63 -0.99
N MET A 42 -4.98 -1.12 0.07
CA MET A 42 -6.41 -0.86 0.22
C MET A 42 -6.71 0.61 -0.17
N GLY A 43 -6.14 1.04 -1.30
CA GLY A 43 -6.19 2.43 -1.79
C GLY A 43 -7.57 2.85 -2.31
N GLY A 44 -7.82 4.16 -2.32
CA GLY A 44 -9.12 4.73 -2.68
C GLY A 44 -10.22 4.44 -1.66
N TRP A 45 -9.87 4.00 -0.44
CA TRP A 45 -10.82 3.62 0.60
C TRP A 45 -10.92 4.64 1.71
N LEU A 46 -9.90 4.81 2.55
CA LEU A 46 -9.85 5.79 3.64
C LEU A 46 -9.03 7.04 3.28
N VAL A 47 -8.49 7.06 2.06
CA VAL A 47 -7.91 8.21 1.34
C VAL A 47 -8.47 8.16 -0.07
N GLN A 48 -9.02 9.27 -0.55
CA GLN A 48 -9.66 9.34 -1.87
C GLN A 48 -8.72 9.94 -2.91
N GLU A 49 -8.69 9.29 -4.07
CA GLU A 49 -8.00 9.78 -5.26
C GLU A 49 -8.90 9.67 -6.48
N GLN A 50 -8.91 10.73 -7.29
CA GLN A 50 -9.76 10.84 -8.48
C GLN A 50 -9.57 9.70 -9.48
N THR A 51 -8.34 9.22 -9.59
CA THR A 51 -7.95 8.19 -10.54
C THR A 51 -8.52 6.83 -10.17
N ILE A 52 -8.76 6.52 -8.89
CA ILE A 52 -9.10 5.15 -8.46
C ILE A 52 -10.56 4.80 -8.73
N ASN A 53 -11.49 5.71 -8.47
CA ASN A 53 -12.91 5.52 -8.75
C ASN A 53 -13.49 6.76 -9.46
N SER A 54 -13.19 6.88 -10.75
CA SER A 54 -13.53 8.09 -11.52
C SER A 54 -15.03 8.33 -11.66
N ALA A 55 -15.86 7.28 -11.62
CA ALA A 55 -17.32 7.42 -11.68
C ALA A 55 -17.87 8.05 -10.40
N TRP A 56 -17.52 7.51 -9.24
CA TRP A 56 -17.91 8.06 -7.94
C TRP A 56 -17.35 9.48 -7.75
N TRP A 57 -16.09 9.69 -8.11
CA TRP A 57 -15.49 11.03 -8.05
C TRP A 57 -16.24 12.03 -8.94
N GLY A 58 -16.55 11.65 -10.18
CA GLY A 58 -17.29 12.50 -11.11
C GLY A 58 -18.71 12.85 -10.66
N GLU A 59 -19.35 11.97 -9.89
CA GLU A 59 -20.69 12.18 -9.33
C GLU A 59 -20.67 13.16 -8.16
N TYR A 60 -19.72 13.02 -7.23
CA TYR A 60 -19.79 13.68 -5.93
C TYR A 60 -18.77 14.82 -5.73
N ALA A 61 -17.60 14.78 -6.38
CA ALA A 61 -16.50 15.71 -6.05
C ALA A 61 -16.73 17.16 -6.48
N GLY A 62 -17.78 17.44 -7.27
CA GLY A 62 -18.08 18.79 -7.74
C GLY A 62 -16.96 19.42 -8.58
N GLY A 63 -16.13 18.60 -9.25
CA GLY A 63 -14.98 19.05 -10.02
C GLY A 63 -13.71 19.33 -9.22
N ALA A 64 -13.66 18.97 -7.93
CA ALA A 64 -12.45 19.03 -7.13
C ALA A 64 -11.35 18.10 -7.67
N SER A 65 -10.09 18.53 -7.51
CA SER A 65 -8.89 17.76 -7.87
C SER A 65 -8.38 16.86 -6.74
N ASP A 66 -8.86 17.06 -5.51
CA ASP A 66 -8.44 16.35 -4.31
C ASP A 66 -9.59 16.13 -3.31
N GLU A 67 -9.35 15.28 -2.32
CA GLU A 67 -10.31 14.94 -1.25
C GLU A 67 -10.70 16.18 -0.42
N TRP A 68 -9.76 17.12 -0.24
CA TRP A 68 -9.99 18.37 0.47
C TRP A 68 -11.08 19.20 -0.19
N GLY A 69 -10.90 19.53 -1.47
CA GLY A 69 -11.89 20.28 -2.25
C GLY A 69 -13.18 19.49 -2.45
N PHE A 70 -13.11 18.16 -2.49
CA PHE A 70 -14.28 17.29 -2.53
C PHE A 70 -15.15 17.53 -1.30
N CYS A 71 -14.58 17.40 -0.10
CA CYS A 71 -15.34 17.65 1.13
C CYS A 71 -15.80 19.11 1.25
N GLU A 72 -14.98 20.07 0.84
CA GLU A 72 -15.37 21.48 0.82
C GLU A 72 -16.62 21.71 -0.06
N ASN A 73 -16.66 21.12 -1.26
CA ASN A 73 -17.78 21.21 -2.19
C ASN A 73 -19.05 20.54 -1.66
N LEU A 74 -18.93 19.38 -1.01
CA LEU A 74 -20.07 18.67 -0.44
C LEU A 74 -20.60 19.32 0.84
N GLY A 75 -19.76 20.04 1.59
CA GLY A 75 -20.09 20.61 2.89
C GLY A 75 -20.67 19.54 3.83
N ALA A 76 -21.90 19.76 4.31
CA ALA A 76 -22.56 18.82 5.23
C ALA A 76 -22.80 17.42 4.65
N GLN A 77 -22.72 17.24 3.32
CA GLN A 77 -22.84 15.94 2.67
C GLN A 77 -21.51 15.16 2.63
N CYS A 78 -20.36 15.75 2.99
CA CYS A 78 -19.10 15.00 2.92
C CYS A 78 -19.15 13.75 3.79
N GLY A 79 -19.57 13.90 5.05
CA GLY A 79 -19.67 12.78 5.97
C GLY A 79 -20.57 11.64 5.48
N PRO A 80 -21.86 11.87 5.16
CA PRO A 80 -22.74 10.82 4.66
C PRO A 80 -22.21 10.09 3.41
N VAL A 81 -21.68 10.83 2.43
CA VAL A 81 -21.16 10.26 1.18
C VAL A 81 -19.91 9.41 1.45
N PHE A 82 -19.01 9.89 2.30
CA PHE A 82 -17.78 9.18 2.63
C PHE A 82 -18.05 7.96 3.52
N GLU A 83 -18.95 8.04 4.49
CA GLU A 83 -19.35 6.90 5.32
C GLU A 83 -19.98 5.77 4.49
N GLU A 84 -20.83 6.10 3.50
CA GLU A 84 -21.36 5.12 2.57
C GLU A 84 -20.24 4.47 1.74
N HIS A 85 -19.30 5.27 1.23
CA HIS A 85 -18.14 4.76 0.50
C HIS A 85 -17.27 3.85 1.38
N TYR A 86 -16.93 4.27 2.60
CA TYR A 86 -16.15 3.48 3.55
C TYR A 86 -16.80 2.12 3.86
N ALA A 87 -18.14 2.09 3.95
CA ALA A 87 -18.89 0.88 4.23
C ALA A 87 -19.00 -0.10 3.06
N THR A 88 -18.81 0.36 1.81
CA THR A 88 -19.18 -0.39 0.60
C THR A 88 -18.04 -0.59 -0.40
N TRP A 89 -17.01 0.26 -0.38
CA TRP A 89 -15.89 0.18 -1.30
C TRP A 89 -15.00 -1.04 -1.07
N LEU A 90 -14.56 -1.28 0.16
CA LEU A 90 -13.80 -2.47 0.55
C LEU A 90 -14.51 -3.17 1.72
N THR A 91 -14.71 -4.46 1.54
CA THR A 91 -15.52 -5.34 2.38
C THR A 91 -14.76 -6.60 2.73
N THR A 92 -15.32 -7.43 3.61
CA THR A 92 -14.72 -8.73 3.95
C THR A 92 -14.65 -9.68 2.75
N ALA A 93 -15.55 -9.53 1.77
CA ALA A 93 -15.50 -10.34 0.54
C ALA A 93 -14.27 -10.02 -0.32
N ASP A 94 -13.81 -8.77 -0.30
CA ASP A 94 -12.59 -8.37 -1.00
C ASP A 94 -11.36 -8.99 -0.29
N VAL A 95 -11.35 -8.99 1.05
CA VAL A 95 -10.33 -9.70 1.85
C VAL A 95 -10.32 -11.19 1.54
N ASP A 96 -11.49 -11.84 1.48
CA ASP A 96 -11.59 -13.24 1.09
C ASP A 96 -10.93 -13.46 -0.27
N LYS A 97 -11.31 -12.67 -1.27
CA LYS A 97 -10.79 -12.78 -2.64
C LYS A 97 -9.27 -12.65 -2.70
N LEU A 98 -8.70 -11.69 -1.98
CA LEU A 98 -7.24 -11.51 -1.88
C LEU A 98 -6.57 -12.69 -1.18
N ALA A 99 -7.15 -13.19 -0.09
CA ALA A 99 -6.61 -14.34 0.65
C ALA A 99 -6.57 -15.62 -0.20
N HIS A 100 -7.58 -15.83 -1.07
CA HIS A 100 -7.68 -17.04 -1.90
C HIS A 100 -6.54 -17.18 -2.91
N VAL A 101 -5.88 -16.08 -3.29
CA VAL A 101 -4.70 -16.10 -4.18
C VAL A 101 -3.38 -16.00 -3.42
N GLY A 102 -3.40 -16.05 -2.09
CA GLY A 102 -2.19 -16.08 -1.25
C GLY A 102 -1.66 -14.71 -0.84
N ILE A 103 -2.46 -13.64 -0.88
CA ILE A 103 -2.09 -12.37 -0.25
C ILE A 103 -2.02 -12.56 1.28
N THR A 104 -0.95 -12.07 1.89
CA THR A 104 -0.64 -12.21 3.32
C THR A 104 -0.51 -10.87 4.04
N ALA A 105 -0.54 -9.73 3.34
CA ALA A 105 -0.51 -8.41 3.96
C ALA A 105 -1.44 -7.41 3.28
N LEU A 106 -2.00 -6.49 4.06
CA LEU A 106 -2.79 -5.36 3.59
C LEU A 106 -2.12 -4.06 4.03
N ARG A 107 -1.74 -3.20 3.09
CA ARG A 107 -1.33 -1.82 3.37
C ARG A 107 -2.55 -0.93 3.27
N ILE A 108 -2.85 -0.18 4.33
CA ILE A 108 -4.10 0.59 4.46
C ILE A 108 -3.77 2.06 4.69
N PRO A 109 -3.79 2.87 3.61
CA PRO A 109 -3.66 4.31 3.68
C PRO A 109 -4.83 4.95 4.44
N THR A 110 -4.51 5.91 5.31
CA THR A 110 -5.48 6.74 6.03
C THR A 110 -5.07 8.21 5.97
N THR A 111 -6.03 9.13 5.92
CA THR A 111 -5.72 10.55 6.13
C THR A 111 -5.44 10.80 7.62
N TYR A 112 -4.67 11.85 7.96
CA TYR A 112 -4.52 12.25 9.37
C TYR A 112 -5.88 12.55 10.06
N ALA A 113 -6.92 12.89 9.28
CA ALA A 113 -8.24 13.28 9.78
C ALA A 113 -9.01 12.10 10.39
N ALA A 114 -8.59 10.86 10.12
CA ALA A 114 -9.07 9.67 10.82
C ALA A 114 -8.60 9.60 12.28
N TRP A 115 -7.50 10.30 12.62
CA TRP A 115 -6.79 10.17 13.89
C TRP A 115 -6.96 11.39 14.78
N ILE A 116 -7.02 12.58 14.18
CA ILE A 116 -7.10 13.85 14.91
C ILE A 116 -8.04 14.84 14.21
N HIS A 117 -8.51 15.81 14.99
CA HIS A 117 -9.15 17.01 14.45
C HIS A 117 -8.12 18.13 14.30
N TYR A 118 -7.69 18.39 13.07
CA TYR A 118 -6.79 19.49 12.74
C TYR A 118 -7.58 20.78 12.42
N PRO A 119 -7.34 21.90 13.12
CA PRO A 119 -8.11 23.13 12.91
C PRO A 119 -8.05 23.63 11.47
N GLY A 120 -9.22 23.84 10.86
CA GLY A 120 -9.35 24.33 9.50
C GLY A 120 -9.23 23.27 8.41
N SER A 121 -8.97 22.01 8.77
CA SER A 121 -9.01 20.89 7.82
C SER A 121 -10.39 20.79 7.15
N GLN A 122 -10.41 20.60 5.83
CA GLN A 122 -11.63 20.22 5.11
C GLN A 122 -11.77 18.70 4.97
N LEU A 123 -10.74 17.92 5.29
CA LEU A 123 -10.84 16.46 5.27
C LEU A 123 -11.86 15.99 6.30
N TYR A 124 -12.61 14.95 5.95
CA TYR A 124 -13.65 14.41 6.82
C TYR A 124 -13.03 13.67 8.01
N SER A 125 -13.47 13.98 9.23
CA SER A 125 -13.20 13.17 10.43
C SER A 125 -14.48 12.47 10.85
N GLY A 126 -14.50 11.13 10.75
CA GLY A 126 -15.66 10.29 11.00
C GLY A 126 -15.29 8.93 11.56
N ASN A 127 -15.92 7.88 11.05
CA ASN A 127 -15.74 6.51 11.55
C ASN A 127 -14.65 5.72 10.80
N GLN A 128 -13.69 6.37 10.13
CA GLN A 128 -12.64 5.67 9.36
C GLN A 128 -11.98 4.54 10.16
N THR A 129 -11.64 4.79 11.43
CA THR A 129 -10.98 3.82 12.31
C THR A 129 -11.88 2.63 12.68
N GLN A 130 -13.21 2.78 12.65
CA GLN A 130 -14.15 1.67 12.85
C GLN A 130 -14.20 0.76 11.62
N TYR A 131 -14.22 1.34 10.41
CA TYR A 131 -14.14 0.56 9.17
C TYR A 131 -12.78 -0.15 9.03
N LEU A 132 -11.68 0.56 9.32
CA LEU A 132 -10.34 0.01 9.42
C LEU A 132 -10.31 -1.20 10.36
N SER A 133 -10.78 -1.03 11.60
CA SER A 133 -10.79 -2.10 12.61
C SER A 133 -11.59 -3.31 12.15
N LYS A 134 -12.77 -3.10 11.53
CA LYS A 134 -13.61 -4.19 11.02
C LYS A 134 -12.89 -5.04 9.97
N ILE A 135 -12.25 -4.40 8.98
CA ILE A 135 -11.54 -5.11 7.90
C ILE A 135 -10.25 -5.73 8.41
N ALA A 136 -9.46 -4.99 9.19
CA ALA A 136 -8.20 -5.48 9.74
C ALA A 136 -8.41 -6.69 10.67
N ASN A 137 -9.36 -6.62 11.61
CA ASN A 137 -9.65 -7.75 12.49
C ASN A 137 -10.12 -8.97 11.70
N TYR A 138 -10.95 -8.79 10.67
CA TYR A 138 -11.37 -9.91 9.83
C TYR A 138 -10.18 -10.54 9.09
N ALA A 139 -9.32 -9.73 8.47
CA ALA A 139 -8.13 -10.19 7.76
C ALA A 139 -7.15 -10.94 8.68
N ILE A 140 -6.93 -10.42 9.89
CA ILE A 140 -6.07 -11.04 10.90
C ILE A 140 -6.69 -12.34 11.41
N GLU A 141 -7.96 -12.33 11.81
CA GLU A 141 -8.58 -13.47 12.48
C GLU A 141 -8.90 -14.63 11.53
N GLN A 142 -9.27 -14.34 10.28
CA GLN A 142 -9.58 -15.38 9.30
C GLN A 142 -8.35 -15.91 8.58
N TYR A 143 -7.38 -15.03 8.28
CA TYR A 143 -6.29 -15.34 7.36
C TYR A 143 -4.90 -15.15 7.94
N GLY A 144 -4.78 -14.56 9.15
CA GLY A 144 -3.48 -14.22 9.74
C GLY A 144 -2.73 -13.17 8.94
N MET A 145 -3.45 -12.31 8.20
CA MET A 145 -2.82 -11.25 7.42
C MET A 145 -2.16 -10.21 8.31
N HIS A 146 -1.02 -9.69 7.85
CA HIS A 146 -0.33 -8.57 8.48
C HIS A 146 -0.87 -7.24 7.95
N ILE A 147 -1.05 -6.25 8.82
CA ILE A 147 -1.61 -4.95 8.46
C ILE A 147 -0.51 -3.89 8.54
N ILE A 148 -0.31 -3.14 7.46
CA ILE A 148 0.50 -1.93 7.47
C ILE A 148 -0.48 -0.75 7.55
N LEU A 149 -0.53 -0.09 8.71
CA LEU A 149 -1.35 1.10 8.92
C LEU A 149 -0.53 2.32 8.53
N ASP A 150 -0.97 3.02 7.49
CA ASP A 150 -0.29 4.17 6.92
C ASP A 150 -1.05 5.47 7.18
N ILE A 151 -0.38 6.46 7.75
CA ILE A 151 -0.84 7.86 7.74
C ILE A 151 -0.30 8.51 6.46
N HIS A 152 -1.13 8.50 5.44
CA HIS A 152 -0.73 8.81 4.06
C HIS A 152 -0.44 10.30 3.84
N GLY A 153 -1.09 11.16 4.63
CA GLY A 153 -0.89 12.61 4.58
C GLY A 153 -0.85 13.19 5.99
N LEU A 154 -0.06 14.26 6.17
CA LEU A 154 0.12 14.91 7.47
C LEU A 154 -0.44 16.34 7.48
N PRO A 155 -0.82 16.87 8.67
CA PRO A 155 -1.35 18.22 8.80
C PRO A 155 -0.47 19.28 8.13
N GLY A 156 -1.09 20.09 7.26
CA GLY A 156 -0.43 21.13 6.48
C GLY A 156 0.13 20.69 5.13
N GLY A 157 0.13 19.40 4.80
CA GLY A 157 0.51 18.90 3.48
C GLY A 157 2.02 18.67 3.31
N THR A 158 2.37 17.44 2.96
CA THR A 158 3.75 16.95 2.89
C THR A 158 4.36 17.01 1.50
N ASN A 159 3.55 17.03 0.42
CA ASN A 159 4.04 16.88 -0.95
C ASN A 159 3.27 17.71 -1.99
N GLY A 160 2.33 18.56 -1.57
CA GLY A 160 1.53 19.40 -2.47
C GLY A 160 0.56 18.64 -3.39
N LEU A 161 0.30 17.37 -3.12
CA LEU A 161 -0.66 16.53 -3.83
C LEU A 161 -1.84 16.17 -2.89
N THR A 162 -2.92 15.64 -3.47
CA THR A 162 -4.09 15.13 -2.72
C THR A 162 -3.67 14.17 -1.60
N ILE A 163 -2.71 13.29 -1.89
CA ILE A 163 -2.25 12.25 -0.98
C ILE A 163 -1.51 12.80 0.25
N GLY A 164 -0.86 13.97 0.15
CA GLY A 164 -0.14 14.57 1.27
C GLY A 164 -1.03 15.42 2.19
N GLU A 165 -2.14 15.95 1.67
CA GLU A 165 -3.27 16.57 2.40
C GLU A 165 -4.26 17.17 1.37
N ALA A 166 -3.74 18.02 0.48
CA ALA A 166 -4.47 18.71 -0.57
C ALA A 166 -3.50 19.29 -1.62
N THR A 167 -4.00 19.54 -2.82
CA THR A 167 -3.22 20.10 -3.92
C THR A 167 -2.68 21.47 -3.55
N GLY A 168 -1.37 21.65 -3.68
CA GLY A 168 -0.69 22.92 -3.35
C GLY A 168 -0.43 23.16 -1.87
N HIS A 169 -0.74 22.21 -0.97
CA HIS A 169 -0.42 22.33 0.45
C HIS A 169 1.01 21.88 0.77
N TRP A 170 1.77 22.79 1.40
CA TRP A 170 3.19 22.61 1.76
C TRP A 170 3.50 23.13 3.17
N GLY A 171 2.47 23.38 3.96
CA GLY A 171 2.54 23.98 5.29
C GLY A 171 3.18 23.09 6.35
N TRP A 172 3.37 21.79 6.11
CA TRP A 172 4.04 20.89 7.05
C TRP A 172 5.52 21.25 7.25
N TRP A 173 6.18 21.70 6.18
CA TRP A 173 7.62 21.95 6.15
C TRP A 173 8.06 23.08 7.09
N TYR A 174 8.96 22.75 8.03
CA TYR A 174 9.54 23.67 9.00
C TYR A 174 8.51 24.37 9.90
N ASN A 175 7.33 23.78 10.08
CA ASN A 175 6.27 24.29 10.91
C ASN A 175 6.10 23.39 12.15
N GLN A 176 6.48 23.90 13.32
CA GLN A 176 6.42 23.12 14.56
C GLN A 176 4.99 22.76 14.96
N THR A 177 4.00 23.63 14.70
CA THR A 177 2.59 23.32 15.02
C THR A 177 2.09 22.13 14.20
N ASN A 178 2.40 22.09 12.91
CA ASN A 178 2.03 20.97 12.04
C ASN A 178 2.81 19.70 12.38
N PHE A 179 4.08 19.83 12.77
CA PHE A 179 4.88 18.73 13.32
C PHE A 179 4.23 18.13 14.58
N ASP A 180 3.80 18.98 15.53
CA ASP A 180 3.19 18.54 16.78
C ASP A 180 1.82 17.87 16.54
N TYR A 181 1.02 18.37 15.61
CA TYR A 181 -0.22 17.68 15.19
C TYR A 181 0.08 16.35 14.49
N SER A 182 1.14 16.28 13.69
CA SER A 182 1.57 15.02 13.07
C SER A 182 1.92 13.97 14.14
N LEU A 183 2.58 14.36 15.23
CA LEU A 183 2.86 13.47 16.36
C LEU A 183 1.61 13.09 17.15
N GLN A 184 0.61 13.97 17.26
CA GLN A 184 -0.68 13.60 17.86
C GLN A 184 -1.41 12.53 17.03
N ALA A 185 -1.36 12.61 15.70
CA ALA A 185 -1.91 11.57 14.83
C ALA A 185 -1.17 10.24 14.99
N VAL A 186 0.17 10.30 15.11
CA VAL A 186 1.02 9.15 15.42
C VAL A 186 0.61 8.50 16.75
N ASP A 187 0.48 9.28 17.83
CA ASP A 187 0.09 8.77 19.14
C ASP A 187 -1.28 8.07 19.08
N ALA A 188 -2.26 8.67 18.40
CA ALA A 188 -3.58 8.08 18.21
C ALA A 188 -3.56 6.77 17.40
N ALA A 189 -2.73 6.69 16.36
CA ALA A 189 -2.57 5.48 15.54
C ALA A 189 -1.85 4.35 16.30
N ILE A 190 -0.83 4.68 17.10
CA ILE A 190 -0.13 3.71 17.94
C ILE A 190 -1.07 3.20 19.04
N ASP A 191 -1.85 4.09 19.67
CA ASP A 191 -2.86 3.69 20.66
C ASP A 191 -3.91 2.76 20.04
N PHE A 192 -4.33 3.01 18.80
CA PHE A 192 -5.22 2.12 18.06
C PHE A 192 -4.59 0.73 17.86
N ILE A 193 -3.34 0.66 17.39
CA ILE A 193 -2.63 -0.60 17.18
C ILE A 193 -2.49 -1.36 18.51
N GLN A 194 -2.01 -0.69 19.55
CA GLN A 194 -1.76 -1.26 20.87
C GLN A 194 -3.04 -1.86 21.48
N ASN A 195 -4.19 -1.25 21.22
CA ASN A 195 -5.49 -1.66 21.74
C ASN A 195 -6.34 -2.48 20.75
N SER A 196 -5.78 -2.87 19.59
CA SER A 196 -6.49 -3.63 18.55
C SER A 196 -6.90 -5.04 18.98
N GLY A 197 -6.26 -5.59 20.03
CA GLY A 197 -6.36 -6.99 20.42
C GLY A 197 -5.38 -7.91 19.68
N HIS A 198 -4.76 -7.43 18.60
CA HIS A 198 -3.76 -8.14 17.80
C HIS A 198 -2.57 -7.22 17.42
N PRO A 199 -1.97 -6.46 18.36
CA PRO A 199 -0.89 -5.50 18.04
C PRO A 199 0.32 -6.14 17.33
N GLU A 200 0.53 -7.44 17.48
CA GLU A 200 1.56 -8.22 16.79
C GLU A 200 1.36 -8.32 15.27
N SER A 201 0.14 -8.10 14.79
CA SER A 201 -0.24 -8.19 13.38
C SER A 201 -0.20 -6.83 12.66
N TYR A 202 0.42 -5.82 13.27
CA TYR A 202 0.53 -4.47 12.71
C TYR A 202 1.98 -4.03 12.51
N SER A 203 2.18 -3.22 11.47
CA SER A 203 3.30 -2.28 11.36
C SER A 203 2.74 -0.90 11.12
N PHE A 204 3.47 0.12 11.58
CA PHE A 204 3.03 1.50 11.51
C PHE A 204 3.89 2.29 10.54
N GLU A 205 3.25 2.86 9.52
CA GLU A 205 3.87 3.80 8.58
C GLU A 205 3.38 5.22 8.88
N PRO A 206 4.25 6.14 9.33
CA PRO A 206 3.82 7.42 9.86
C PRO A 206 3.64 8.51 8.80
N ALA A 207 4.15 8.31 7.59
CA ALA A 207 4.07 9.29 6.52
C ALA A 207 4.37 8.65 5.16
N ASN A 208 3.68 9.12 4.12
CA ASN A 208 3.83 8.66 2.76
C ASN A 208 4.41 9.76 1.82
N GLU A 209 5.34 9.37 0.96
CA GLU A 209 5.90 10.17 -0.15
C GLU A 209 6.20 11.64 0.20
N VAL A 210 6.93 11.86 1.29
CA VAL A 210 7.18 13.20 1.83
C VAL A 210 8.31 13.89 1.06
N ILE A 211 7.98 14.96 0.33
CA ILE A 211 8.91 15.68 -0.58
C ILE A 211 8.75 17.20 -0.43
N ASP A 212 9.80 18.00 -0.64
CA ASP A 212 9.71 19.47 -0.51
C ASP A 212 10.02 20.22 -1.82
N ASN A 213 10.40 19.49 -2.88
CA ASN A 213 10.62 20.07 -4.19
C ASN A 213 9.31 20.20 -4.97
N ARG A 214 8.93 21.45 -5.26
CA ARG A 214 7.68 21.77 -5.98
C ARG A 214 7.76 21.56 -7.48
N ASN A 215 8.94 21.21 -8.02
CA ASN A 215 9.05 20.78 -9.40
C ASN A 215 8.61 19.31 -9.51
N PHE A 216 7.35 19.07 -9.85
CA PHE A 216 6.83 17.71 -9.99
C PHE A 216 7.47 16.89 -11.12
N SER A 217 8.26 17.50 -12.02
CA SER A 217 9.03 16.73 -13.02
C SER A 217 10.14 15.86 -12.40
N VAL A 218 10.43 16.02 -11.11
CA VAL A 218 11.39 15.19 -10.38
C VAL A 218 10.72 14.34 -9.30
N PHE A 219 9.38 14.35 -9.22
CA PHE A 219 8.64 13.43 -8.35
C PHE A 219 8.98 11.97 -8.72
N GLY A 220 9.00 11.06 -7.75
CA GLY A 220 9.48 9.70 -7.99
C GLY A 220 11.01 9.56 -8.07
N THR A 221 11.78 10.64 -7.86
CA THR A 221 13.25 10.62 -7.91
C THR A 221 13.88 11.17 -6.63
N PRO A 222 15.16 10.86 -6.34
CA PRO A 222 15.88 11.43 -5.20
C PRO A 222 15.92 12.96 -5.17
N ALA A 223 15.69 13.65 -6.29
CA ALA A 223 15.70 15.11 -6.35
C ALA A 223 14.39 15.74 -5.82
N ALA A 224 13.35 14.94 -5.54
CA ALA A 224 12.10 15.41 -4.97
C ALA A 224 12.25 15.91 -3.52
N LEU A 225 13.24 15.38 -2.77
CA LEU A 225 13.52 15.78 -1.39
C LEU A 225 14.89 16.47 -1.29
N SER A 226 14.89 17.73 -0.88
CA SER A 226 16.10 18.51 -0.60
C SER A 226 16.81 18.03 0.67
N ASP A 227 18.09 18.36 0.85
CA ASP A 227 18.82 18.03 2.07
C ASP A 227 18.19 18.69 3.32
N LYS A 228 17.63 19.90 3.16
CA LYS A 228 16.95 20.61 4.23
C LYS A 228 15.64 19.90 4.59
N GLY A 229 14.90 19.44 3.58
CA GLY A 229 13.69 18.63 3.77
C GLY A 229 14.02 17.31 4.43
N ALA A 230 15.06 16.61 3.97
CA ALA A 230 15.52 15.37 4.55
C ALA A 230 15.90 15.52 6.04
N ALA A 231 16.54 16.61 6.43
CA ALA A 231 16.84 16.89 7.85
C ALA A 231 15.57 17.10 8.70
N TRP A 232 14.55 17.76 8.15
CA TRP A 232 13.27 17.95 8.83
C TRP A 232 12.48 16.64 8.95
N LEU A 233 12.45 15.85 7.88
CA LEU A 233 11.82 14.52 7.86
C LEU A 233 12.53 13.54 8.79
N LEU A 234 13.87 13.57 8.83
CA LEU A 234 14.63 12.73 9.76
C LEU A 234 14.28 13.03 11.22
N LYS A 235 14.15 14.31 11.58
CA LYS A 235 13.69 14.72 12.93
C LYS A 235 12.31 14.11 13.23
N TYR A 236 11.41 14.12 12.25
CA TYR A 236 10.08 13.50 12.40
C TYR A 236 10.18 11.98 12.59
N TYR A 237 10.91 11.28 11.72
CA TYR A 237 11.08 9.82 11.83
C TYR A 237 11.75 9.39 13.14
N GLN A 238 12.76 10.12 13.62
CA GLN A 238 13.37 9.84 14.93
C GLN A 238 12.37 10.01 16.08
N ALA A 239 11.56 11.08 16.05
CA ALA A 239 10.50 11.28 17.04
C ALA A 239 9.45 10.16 16.99
N VAL A 240 9.00 9.75 15.80
CA VAL A 240 8.06 8.63 15.67
C VAL A 240 8.62 7.34 16.26
N VAL A 241 9.87 6.98 15.93
CA VAL A 241 10.51 5.78 16.47
C VAL A 241 10.58 5.82 18.00
N GLU A 242 10.87 6.99 18.57
CA GLU A 242 10.84 7.19 20.04
C GLU A 242 9.44 7.05 20.63
N HIS A 243 8.41 7.61 20.00
CA HIS A 243 7.01 7.51 20.44
C HIS A 243 6.50 6.07 20.40
N VAL A 244 6.76 5.34 19.31
CA VAL A 244 6.41 3.92 19.18
C VAL A 244 7.13 3.10 20.25
N ALA A 245 8.44 3.30 20.43
CA ALA A 245 9.21 2.56 21.42
C ALA A 245 8.76 2.84 22.87
N ALA A 246 8.27 4.04 23.16
CA ALA A 246 7.73 4.41 24.48
C ALA A 246 6.41 3.69 24.81
N VAL A 247 5.59 3.38 23.81
CA VAL A 247 4.34 2.61 23.98
C VAL A 247 4.62 1.11 23.90
N ASN A 248 5.20 0.66 22.80
CA ASN A 248 5.52 -0.74 22.55
C ASN A 248 6.62 -0.88 21.46
N PRO A 249 7.87 -1.19 21.85
CA PRO A 249 8.99 -1.28 20.90
C PRO A 249 8.91 -2.49 19.95
N ASN A 250 7.97 -3.41 20.17
CA ASN A 250 7.78 -4.57 19.29
C ASN A 250 6.98 -4.22 18.03
N ILE A 251 6.27 -3.10 18.00
CA ILE A 251 5.57 -2.62 16.80
C ILE A 251 6.63 -2.09 15.81
N PRO A 252 6.77 -2.68 14.61
CA PRO A 252 7.71 -2.18 13.63
C PRO A 252 7.27 -0.85 13.05
N VAL A 253 8.24 0.06 12.84
CA VAL A 253 8.02 1.32 12.16
C VAL A 253 8.47 1.19 10.70
N MET A 254 7.53 1.37 9.78
CA MET A 254 7.78 1.41 8.35
C MET A 254 8.07 2.85 7.93
N LEU A 255 9.25 3.13 7.40
CA LEU A 255 9.66 4.47 6.97
C LEU A 255 9.68 4.55 5.45
N GLN A 256 8.75 5.30 4.85
CA GLN A 256 8.75 5.57 3.42
C GLN A 256 10.00 6.37 3.01
N ASP A 257 10.67 5.94 1.94
CA ASP A 257 12.03 6.39 1.63
C ASP A 257 12.12 7.78 0.95
N SER A 258 11.00 8.43 0.65
CA SER A 258 10.92 9.69 -0.12
C SER A 258 11.72 9.64 -1.43
N PHE A 259 11.77 8.47 -2.06
CA PHE A 259 12.53 8.17 -3.29
C PHE A 259 14.06 8.31 -3.13
N LYS A 260 14.58 8.38 -1.91
CA LYS A 260 16.03 8.41 -1.63
C LYS A 260 16.64 7.01 -1.46
N GLY A 261 15.81 6.01 -1.19
CA GLY A 261 16.22 4.64 -0.91
C GLY A 261 16.74 4.44 0.52
N GLU A 262 16.72 3.18 0.96
CA GLU A 262 17.16 2.76 2.30
C GLU A 262 18.55 3.29 2.66
N ARG A 263 19.52 3.17 1.76
CA ARG A 263 20.92 3.54 2.00
C ARG A 263 21.12 5.00 2.40
N PHE A 264 20.26 5.90 1.94
CA PHE A 264 20.34 7.31 2.30
C PHE A 264 19.97 7.53 3.77
N TRP A 265 18.99 6.77 4.26
CA TRP A 265 18.44 6.91 5.60
C TRP A 265 19.10 6.00 6.63
N SER A 266 19.60 4.82 6.21
CA SER A 266 20.08 3.73 7.07
C SER A 266 21.11 4.20 8.10
N GLY A 267 22.01 5.12 7.73
CA GLY A 267 23.07 5.65 8.60
C GLY A 267 22.56 6.42 9.83
N ASN A 268 21.31 6.87 9.82
CA ASN A 268 20.74 7.75 10.85
C ASN A 268 20.07 7.00 12.02
N PHE A 269 19.99 5.67 11.93
CA PHE A 269 19.36 4.81 12.95
C PHE A 269 20.35 3.75 13.45
N SER A 270 20.16 3.26 14.68
CA SER A 270 20.93 2.12 15.19
C SER A 270 20.48 0.82 14.51
N ALA A 271 21.38 -0.14 14.30
CA ALA A 271 21.04 -1.38 13.58
C ALA A 271 20.01 -2.26 14.30
N ASP A 272 19.79 -2.06 15.59
CA ASP A 272 18.79 -2.73 16.41
C ASP A 272 17.42 -2.02 16.42
N ALA A 273 17.29 -0.86 15.76
CA ALA A 273 15.99 -0.20 15.61
C ALA A 273 15.02 -1.11 14.83
N ASN A 274 13.79 -1.22 15.33
CA ASN A 274 12.72 -2.03 14.72
C ASN A 274 12.09 -1.28 13.55
N ILE A 275 12.88 -1.11 12.48
CA ILE A 275 12.54 -0.32 11.29
C ILE A 275 12.55 -1.22 10.06
N VAL A 276 11.59 -0.97 9.16
CA VAL A 276 11.58 -1.43 7.77
C VAL A 276 11.44 -0.21 6.87
N PHE A 277 12.11 -0.19 5.72
CA PHE A 277 11.91 0.89 4.74
C PHE A 277 10.83 0.50 3.74
N ASP A 278 9.96 1.45 3.42
CA ASP A 278 9.04 1.36 2.30
C ASP A 278 9.63 2.08 1.07
N SER A 279 9.62 1.41 -0.08
CA SER A 279 10.06 1.95 -1.36
C SER A 279 8.98 1.81 -2.42
N HIS A 280 8.67 2.93 -3.08
CA HIS A 280 7.63 3.01 -4.10
C HIS A 280 8.21 2.97 -5.52
N ASN A 281 7.63 2.12 -6.38
CA ASN A 281 8.25 1.75 -7.64
C ASN A 281 7.24 1.77 -8.80
N TYR A 282 7.36 2.79 -9.65
CA TYR A 282 6.45 3.01 -10.77
C TYR A 282 7.21 3.27 -12.08
N TRP A 283 6.53 3.06 -13.20
CA TRP A 283 7.06 3.21 -14.56
C TRP A 283 6.11 3.98 -15.50
N PHE A 284 4.98 4.47 -15.00
CA PHE A 284 3.90 5.02 -15.84
C PHE A 284 4.23 6.39 -16.46
N ASP A 285 5.23 7.08 -15.93
CA ASP A 285 5.73 8.38 -16.40
C ASP A 285 7.08 8.26 -17.15
N ASP A 286 7.69 7.08 -17.14
CA ASP A 286 8.89 6.75 -17.92
C ASP A 286 8.51 6.33 -19.33
N THR A 287 8.68 7.23 -20.30
CA THR A 287 8.32 6.98 -21.70
C THR A 287 9.14 5.86 -22.37
N ASP A 288 10.33 5.54 -21.83
CA ASP A 288 11.18 4.48 -22.35
C ASP A 288 10.76 3.10 -21.80
N ALA A 289 10.07 3.08 -20.65
CA ALA A 289 9.48 1.86 -20.12
C ALA A 289 8.29 1.41 -20.97
N THR A 290 8.30 0.14 -21.39
CA THR A 290 7.21 -0.48 -22.14
C THR A 290 6.75 -1.76 -21.47
N SER A 291 5.53 -2.22 -21.78
CA SER A 291 5.11 -3.56 -21.33
C SER A 291 6.10 -4.66 -21.70
N ALA A 292 6.86 -4.52 -22.80
CA ALA A 292 7.83 -5.51 -23.25
C ALA A 292 9.09 -5.56 -22.36
N THR A 293 9.63 -4.41 -21.98
CA THR A 293 10.85 -4.27 -21.17
C THR A 293 10.60 -4.41 -19.67
N LEU A 294 9.38 -4.15 -19.22
CA LEU A 294 9.04 -4.00 -17.80
C LEU A 294 9.48 -5.18 -16.90
N ALA A 295 9.47 -6.41 -17.41
CA ALA A 295 9.93 -7.58 -16.65
C ALA A 295 11.42 -7.45 -16.23
N GLU A 296 12.28 -6.97 -17.13
CA GLU A 296 13.70 -6.72 -16.83
C GLU A 296 13.87 -5.53 -15.88
N ASP A 297 13.07 -4.47 -16.08
CA ASP A 297 13.08 -3.29 -15.23
C ASP A 297 12.65 -3.62 -13.79
N LEU A 298 11.63 -4.46 -13.62
CA LEU A 298 11.16 -4.99 -12.33
C LEU A 298 12.27 -5.78 -11.61
N CYS A 299 12.91 -6.72 -12.31
CA CYS A 299 14.00 -7.52 -11.76
C CYS A 299 15.19 -6.64 -11.33
N THR A 300 15.53 -5.64 -12.14
CA THR A 300 16.61 -4.70 -11.85
C THR A 300 16.25 -3.83 -10.66
N ARG A 301 15.03 -3.30 -10.63
CA ARG A 301 14.55 -2.42 -9.56
C ARG A 301 14.53 -3.14 -8.22
N ALA A 302 13.95 -4.35 -8.17
CA ALA A 302 13.87 -5.15 -6.95
C ALA A 302 15.26 -5.40 -6.31
N LYS A 303 16.29 -5.64 -7.14
CA LYS A 303 17.68 -5.77 -6.66
C LYS A 303 18.24 -4.45 -6.16
N SER A 304 17.93 -3.33 -6.81
CA SER A 304 18.50 -2.01 -6.46
C SER A 304 17.92 -1.42 -5.18
N ILE A 305 16.63 -1.63 -4.90
CA ILE A 305 15.97 -0.99 -3.76
C ILE A 305 16.32 -1.65 -2.42
N ALA A 306 16.90 -2.85 -2.43
CA ALA A 306 17.33 -3.56 -1.22
C ALA A 306 18.38 -2.79 -0.39
N GLY A 307 18.96 -1.72 -0.94
CA GLY A 307 19.78 -0.77 -0.19
C GLY A 307 21.16 -1.32 0.16
N ASP A 308 21.65 -0.97 1.35
CA ASP A 308 22.92 -1.47 1.89
C ASP A 308 22.74 -2.72 2.78
N GLY A 309 21.49 -3.13 3.03
CA GLY A 309 21.12 -4.31 3.80
C GLY A 309 21.15 -4.13 5.32
N LYS A 310 21.37 -2.91 5.84
CA LYS A 310 21.29 -2.63 7.27
C LYS A 310 19.87 -2.80 7.79
N PHE A 311 18.88 -2.33 7.03
CA PHE A 311 17.46 -2.51 7.31
C PHE A 311 16.74 -3.30 6.22
N PRO A 312 15.68 -4.05 6.57
CA PRO A 312 14.81 -4.64 5.58
C PRO A 312 14.10 -3.56 4.75
N VAL A 313 13.80 -3.90 3.50
CA VAL A 313 13.04 -3.04 2.57
C VAL A 313 11.81 -3.81 2.13
N PHE A 314 10.65 -3.18 2.11
CA PHE A 314 9.40 -3.68 1.53
C PHE A 314 9.02 -2.75 0.37
N ALA A 315 8.59 -3.30 -0.77
CA ALA A 315 8.10 -2.48 -1.87
C ALA A 315 6.61 -2.20 -1.67
N GLY A 316 6.26 -1.25 -0.81
CA GLY A 316 4.90 -0.99 -0.36
C GLY A 316 3.97 -0.44 -1.43
N GLU A 317 4.53 0.08 -2.53
CA GLU A 317 3.75 0.46 -3.70
C GLU A 317 4.46 0.16 -5.02
N TRP A 318 3.70 -0.39 -5.96
CA TRP A 318 4.07 -0.54 -7.37
C TRP A 318 2.87 -0.93 -8.23
N ALA A 319 2.97 -0.71 -9.54
CA ALA A 319 2.00 -1.16 -10.54
C ALA A 319 2.65 -1.43 -11.90
N ILE A 320 1.96 -2.16 -12.79
CA ILE A 320 2.54 -2.61 -14.07
C ILE A 320 2.27 -1.67 -15.26
N GLN A 321 1.63 -0.52 -15.03
CA GLN A 321 1.52 0.48 -16.10
C GLN A 321 2.92 1.02 -16.43
N ALA A 322 3.31 0.88 -17.69
CA ALA A 322 4.51 1.49 -18.25
C ALA A 322 4.18 2.84 -18.91
N GLY A 323 5.17 3.69 -19.18
CA GLY A 323 4.93 5.01 -19.76
C GLY A 323 4.59 4.98 -21.25
N SER A 324 4.95 3.91 -21.97
CA SER A 324 4.52 3.71 -23.36
C SER A 324 4.23 2.25 -23.73
N ASN A 325 3.53 2.07 -24.87
CA ASN A 325 3.27 0.76 -25.48
C ASN A 325 2.76 -0.32 -24.49
N ASN A 326 1.77 0.05 -23.68
CA ASN A 326 1.09 -0.88 -22.79
C ASN A 326 0.31 -1.93 -23.60
N THR A 327 0.42 -3.20 -23.23
CA THR A 327 -0.27 -4.31 -23.93
C THR A 327 -0.96 -5.25 -22.97
N PHE A 328 -2.12 -5.78 -23.36
CA PHE A 328 -2.86 -6.73 -22.52
C PHE A 328 -2.16 -8.08 -22.38
N ALA A 329 -1.48 -8.52 -23.44
CA ALA A 329 -0.85 -9.84 -23.51
C ALA A 329 0.32 -10.02 -22.53
N LEU A 330 0.89 -8.92 -22.00
CA LEU A 330 2.04 -8.96 -21.10
C LEU A 330 1.70 -8.66 -19.65
N ARG A 331 0.43 -8.41 -19.33
CA ARG A 331 0.00 -8.07 -17.96
C ARG A 331 0.29 -9.20 -16.97
N GLU A 332 -0.14 -10.41 -17.30
CA GLU A 332 0.10 -11.60 -16.47
C GLU A 332 1.60 -11.81 -16.20
N ARG A 333 2.42 -11.73 -17.26
CA ARG A 333 3.87 -11.85 -17.13
C ARG A 333 4.44 -10.76 -16.22
N ASN A 334 4.14 -9.49 -16.49
CA ASN A 334 4.74 -8.38 -15.76
C ASN A 334 4.29 -8.34 -14.29
N LEU A 335 3.01 -8.67 -14.03
CA LEU A 335 2.48 -8.81 -12.67
C LEU A 335 3.26 -9.88 -11.90
N ASN A 336 3.35 -11.09 -12.43
CA ASN A 336 4.03 -12.16 -11.71
C ASN A 336 5.53 -11.91 -11.60
N THR A 337 6.19 -11.38 -12.63
CA THR A 337 7.61 -11.02 -12.52
C THR A 337 7.84 -10.04 -11.38
N GLY A 338 7.01 -9.01 -11.20
CA GLY A 338 7.15 -8.08 -10.09
C GLY A 338 6.91 -8.73 -8.73
N LEU A 339 5.83 -9.52 -8.59
CA LEU A 339 5.51 -10.24 -7.36
C LEU A 339 6.65 -11.17 -6.91
N HIS A 340 7.28 -11.86 -7.87
CA HIS A 340 8.42 -12.74 -7.59
C HIS A 340 9.71 -11.93 -7.34
N ALA A 341 10.00 -10.91 -8.14
CA ALA A 341 11.21 -10.11 -8.05
C ALA A 341 11.34 -9.45 -6.66
N PHE A 342 10.30 -8.76 -6.20
CA PHE A 342 10.31 -8.11 -4.89
C PHE A 342 10.35 -9.14 -3.77
N TYR A 343 9.59 -10.23 -3.85
CA TYR A 343 9.65 -11.29 -2.85
C TYR A 343 11.03 -11.94 -2.73
N GLN A 344 11.74 -12.09 -3.85
CA GLN A 344 13.08 -12.66 -3.89
C GLN A 344 14.15 -11.70 -3.34
N HIS A 345 14.08 -10.42 -3.68
CA HIS A 345 15.17 -9.46 -3.44
C HIS A 345 14.94 -8.48 -2.29
N THR A 346 13.70 -8.29 -1.84
CA THR A 346 13.31 -7.44 -0.70
C THR A 346 12.41 -8.25 0.25
N GLN A 347 11.67 -7.64 1.17
CA GLN A 347 10.71 -8.34 2.02
C GLN A 347 9.36 -8.65 1.32
N GLY A 348 9.32 -8.52 0.00
CA GLY A 348 8.10 -8.62 -0.79
C GLY A 348 7.56 -7.24 -1.15
N SER A 349 6.27 -7.19 -1.48
CA SER A 349 5.65 -5.98 -2.01
C SER A 349 4.17 -5.88 -1.72
N ALA A 350 3.61 -4.67 -1.81
CA ALA A 350 2.18 -4.44 -1.88
C ALA A 350 1.80 -3.75 -3.19
N TYR A 351 0.96 -4.41 -4.00
CA TYR A 351 0.51 -3.85 -5.29
C TYR A 351 -0.42 -2.66 -5.08
N TRP A 352 -0.29 -1.60 -5.87
CA TRP A 352 -1.27 -0.51 -5.93
C TRP A 352 -2.25 -0.77 -7.08
N THR A 353 -3.51 -1.14 -6.85
CA THR A 353 -4.24 -1.30 -5.58
C THR A 353 -5.23 -2.48 -5.67
N ALA A 354 -5.89 -2.86 -4.58
CA ALA A 354 -6.84 -3.98 -4.53
C ALA A 354 -7.98 -3.82 -5.54
N LYS A 355 -8.61 -2.65 -5.54
CA LYS A 355 -9.77 -2.31 -6.36
C LYS A 355 -9.56 -0.97 -7.05
N PHE A 356 -9.74 -0.94 -8.36
CA PHE A 356 -9.56 0.25 -9.17
C PHE A 356 -10.54 0.24 -10.35
N TYR A 357 -11.30 1.32 -10.50
CA TYR A 357 -12.30 1.52 -11.57
C TYR A 357 -12.10 2.85 -12.33
N GLY A 358 -10.89 3.39 -12.29
CA GLY A 358 -10.52 4.56 -13.08
C GLY A 358 -10.44 4.30 -14.57
N ASN A 359 -10.97 5.23 -15.34
CA ASN A 359 -11.00 5.13 -16.81
C ASN A 359 -9.93 5.99 -17.51
N GLY A 360 -8.93 6.46 -16.76
CA GLY A 360 -7.80 7.22 -17.32
C GLY A 360 -7.12 6.46 -18.45
N THR A 361 -6.86 7.13 -19.57
CA THR A 361 -6.22 6.49 -20.73
C THR A 361 -4.77 6.16 -20.44
N VAL A 362 -4.29 5.03 -20.96
CA VAL A 362 -2.87 4.68 -20.95
C VAL A 362 -2.29 4.76 -22.36
N SER A 363 -0.98 4.96 -22.48
CA SER A 363 -0.29 4.87 -23.77
C SER A 363 -0.23 3.39 -24.20
N GLY A 364 -1.03 3.01 -25.21
CA GLY A 364 -1.14 1.62 -25.68
C GLY A 364 -2.58 1.10 -25.65
N GLN A 365 -2.77 -0.11 -25.12
CA GLN A 365 -4.06 -0.79 -25.05
C GLN A 365 -4.75 -0.55 -23.70
N GLY A 366 -6.06 -0.29 -23.70
CA GLY A 366 -6.87 -0.24 -22.48
C GLY A 366 -6.86 1.10 -21.74
N ASN A 367 -7.15 1.05 -20.45
CA ASN A 367 -7.16 2.17 -19.51
C ASN A 367 -6.54 1.77 -18.16
N GLN A 368 -6.46 2.69 -17.20
CA GLN A 368 -5.82 2.43 -15.91
C GLN A 368 -6.45 1.26 -15.13
N THR A 369 -7.75 1.01 -15.21
CA THR A 369 -8.37 -0.18 -14.59
C THR A 369 -7.72 -1.49 -15.05
N ASP A 370 -7.25 -1.56 -16.29
CA ASP A 370 -6.61 -2.75 -16.83
C ASP A 370 -5.21 -3.03 -16.24
N TYR A 371 -4.59 -2.06 -15.58
CA TYR A 371 -3.19 -2.13 -15.12
C TYR A 371 -3.01 -1.87 -13.62
N TRP A 372 -4.05 -1.41 -12.92
CA TRP A 372 -3.98 -1.00 -11.51
C TRP A 372 -4.96 -1.75 -10.60
N ASN A 373 -5.84 -2.59 -11.17
CA ASN A 373 -6.86 -3.34 -10.42
C ASN A 373 -6.40 -4.77 -10.12
N PHE A 374 -5.88 -5.01 -8.91
CA PHE A 374 -5.37 -6.33 -8.53
C PHE A 374 -6.47 -7.40 -8.50
N GLU A 375 -7.66 -7.08 -7.99
CA GLU A 375 -8.81 -7.97 -8.05
C GLU A 375 -9.21 -8.34 -9.49
N GLY A 376 -9.04 -7.41 -10.43
CA GLY A 376 -9.22 -7.68 -11.85
C GLY A 376 -8.24 -8.73 -12.38
N PHE A 377 -7.00 -8.76 -11.88
CA PHE A 377 -6.03 -9.82 -12.22
C PHE A 377 -6.41 -11.16 -11.61
N ILE A 378 -6.99 -11.17 -10.40
CA ILE A 378 -7.53 -12.39 -9.79
C ILE A 378 -8.65 -12.96 -10.66
N ASP A 379 -9.59 -12.13 -11.11
CA ASP A 379 -10.71 -12.57 -11.95
C ASP A 379 -10.28 -13.11 -13.31
N LEU A 380 -9.14 -12.61 -13.82
CA LEU A 380 -8.50 -13.11 -15.05
C LEU A 380 -7.65 -14.37 -14.83
N GLY A 381 -7.44 -14.80 -13.58
CA GLY A 381 -6.58 -15.94 -13.25
C GLY A 381 -5.08 -15.66 -13.44
N TYR A 382 -4.66 -14.40 -13.28
CA TYR A 382 -3.29 -13.96 -13.59
C TYR A 382 -2.34 -13.99 -12.38
N VAL A 383 -2.78 -14.38 -11.19
CA VAL A 383 -1.94 -14.33 -9.98
C VAL A 383 -1.35 -15.71 -9.68
N HIS A 384 -0.03 -15.84 -9.83
CA HIS A 384 0.73 -17.10 -9.74
C HIS A 384 1.91 -16.99 -8.77
N LEU A 385 1.62 -16.94 -7.46
CA LEU A 385 2.65 -16.76 -6.43
C LEU A 385 3.60 -17.97 -6.29
N ASP A 386 3.14 -19.17 -6.65
CA ASP A 386 3.92 -20.42 -6.55
C ASP A 386 4.64 -20.80 -7.85
N ASP A 387 4.40 -20.10 -8.96
CA ASP A 387 4.99 -20.42 -10.27
C ASP A 387 6.36 -19.76 -10.44
N THR A 388 7.42 -20.56 -10.33
CA THR A 388 8.80 -20.09 -10.44
C THR A 388 9.20 -19.67 -11.86
N SER A 389 8.36 -19.89 -12.88
CA SER A 389 8.67 -19.49 -14.26
C SER A 389 8.75 -17.96 -14.46
N TYR A 390 8.24 -17.18 -13.50
CA TYR A 390 8.27 -15.72 -13.52
C TYR A 390 9.44 -15.09 -12.76
N GLN A 391 10.33 -15.90 -12.16
CA GLN A 391 11.46 -15.42 -11.37
C GLN A 391 12.53 -14.68 -12.18
N CYS A 392 13.22 -13.79 -11.48
CA CYS A 392 14.48 -13.18 -11.88
C CYS A 392 15.68 -14.06 -11.47
#